data_AF-A0A7N2N1E0-F1
#
_entry.id   AF-A0A7N2N1E0-F1
#
_cell.length_a   1.000
_cell.length_b   1.000
_cell.length_c   1.000
_cell.angle_alpha   90.00
_cell.angle_beta   90.00
_cell.angle_gamma   90.00
#
_symmetry.space_group_name_H-M   'P 1'
#
loop_
_entity.id
_entity.type
_entity.pdbx_description
1 polymer ?
#
loop_
_entity_poly.entity_id
_entity_poly.type
_entity_poly.pdbx_seq_one_letter_code
_entity_poly.pdbx_strand_id
1 'polypeptide(L)'
;MLLTKFLPMVCLAIKVELPGFDGNGGSSYVGSGCFHRRETLCGQRYNKEHKADWKKWINKLEARESASVLEETCKVLASCTYEENTQWGKEMGLKYGCRLDDIFTGLAIQYRGWRSIYFNPKRNGFLGVAPTTLLESLIQQKDWCEGGFQIFASSYCPLVNGHKNIPLKLLLSYCPYMLWAVNCLPTLYYVTVPSIFLLKGICLFPELTFTITTKVADNDVSQRYEQEVMEFGTPSPMFTILATVALLNAFCFAGGMKRVIVDVQTLVSEPFILQILLYGLLILINIPVYQGLFLRKDNGRMPISVTYLSIMCALSVCTIALY
;
A
#
# COMPACT_ATOMS: atom_id res chain seq x y z
N MET A 1 -22.44 -1.93 -8.50
CA MET A 1 -21.39 -1.11 -9.14
C MET A 1 -20.85 -0.14 -8.10
N LEU A 2 -20.14 -0.64 -7.08
CA LEU A 2 -19.86 0.16 -5.89
C LEU A 2 -18.53 -0.19 -5.19
N LEU A 3 -17.58 -0.83 -5.88
CA LEU A 3 -16.44 -1.48 -5.20
C LEU A 3 -15.08 -1.40 -5.85
N THR A 4 -14.99 -0.79 -7.02
CA THR A 4 -13.72 -0.71 -7.75
C THR A 4 -12.97 0.60 -7.52
N LYS A 5 -13.47 1.56 -6.76
CA LYS A 5 -13.01 2.95 -6.95
C LYS A 5 -12.74 3.74 -5.67
N PHE A 6 -12.08 3.12 -4.69
CA PHE A 6 -11.56 3.85 -3.52
C PHE A 6 -10.11 3.55 -3.12
N LEU A 7 -9.41 2.75 -3.92
CA LEU A 7 -7.96 2.73 -3.91
C LEU A 7 -7.53 2.70 -5.38
N PRO A 8 -7.16 3.85 -5.99
CA PRO A 8 -6.49 3.84 -7.30
C PRO A 8 -5.37 2.81 -7.32
N MET A 9 -4.70 2.66 -6.17
CA MET A 9 -3.67 1.67 -5.93
C MET A 9 -4.16 0.21 -5.92
N VAL A 10 -5.27 -0.13 -5.28
CA VAL A 10 -5.79 -1.52 -5.30
C VAL A 10 -6.39 -1.85 -6.66
N CYS A 11 -7.00 -0.86 -7.32
CA CYS A 11 -7.48 -1.03 -8.68
C CYS A 11 -6.32 -1.23 -9.67
N LEU A 12 -5.25 -0.46 -9.52
CA LEU A 12 -3.99 -0.64 -10.26
C LEU A 12 -3.38 -2.01 -9.95
N ALA A 13 -3.33 -2.39 -8.68
CA ALA A 13 -2.83 -3.68 -8.25
C ALA A 13 -3.58 -4.83 -8.95
N ILE A 14 -4.91 -4.83 -8.85
CA ILE A 14 -5.77 -5.86 -9.45
C ILE A 14 -5.66 -5.88 -10.99
N LYS A 15 -5.60 -4.72 -11.65
CA LYS A 15 -5.65 -4.66 -13.12
C LYS A 15 -4.30 -4.77 -13.82
N VAL A 16 -3.21 -4.44 -13.14
CA VAL A 16 -1.88 -4.33 -13.75
C VAL A 16 -0.88 -5.22 -13.02
N GLU A 17 -0.79 -5.10 -11.70
CA GLU A 17 0.29 -5.72 -10.93
C GLU A 17 0.07 -7.24 -10.74
N LEU A 18 -1.12 -7.66 -10.29
CA LEU A 18 -1.43 -9.09 -10.11
C LEU A 18 -1.38 -9.89 -11.43
N PRO A 19 -1.91 -9.39 -12.57
CA PRO A 19 -1.64 -10.01 -13.88
C PRO A 19 -0.16 -10.05 -14.24
N GLY A 20 0.59 -9.00 -13.90
CA GLY A 20 2.04 -8.96 -14.11
C GLY A 20 2.79 -10.03 -13.33
N PHE A 21 2.39 -10.29 -12.07
CA PHE A 21 2.93 -11.38 -11.25
C PHE A 21 2.55 -12.75 -11.81
N ASP A 22 1.31 -12.89 -12.28
CA ASP A 22 0.79 -14.14 -12.85
C ASP A 22 1.62 -14.60 -14.06
N GLY A 23 1.95 -13.67 -14.95
CA GLY A 23 2.83 -13.93 -16.09
C GLY A 23 4.26 -14.37 -15.71
N ASN A 24 4.63 -14.33 -14.44
CA ASN A 24 5.99 -14.58 -13.95
C ASN A 24 6.07 -15.59 -12.79
N GLY A 25 5.02 -16.38 -12.55
CA GLY A 25 5.03 -17.46 -11.57
C GLY A 25 3.85 -17.50 -10.60
N GLY A 26 3.01 -16.46 -10.62
CA GLY A 26 1.75 -16.42 -9.88
C GLY A 26 1.63 -15.20 -8.95
N SER A 27 0.40 -14.73 -8.78
CA SER A 27 0.07 -13.63 -7.86
C SER A 27 0.20 -14.03 -6.38
N SER A 28 0.52 -13.08 -5.51
CA SER A 28 0.49 -13.28 -4.06
C SER A 28 -0.93 -13.54 -3.53
N TYR A 29 -1.04 -14.18 -2.36
CA TYR A 29 -2.30 -14.35 -1.63
C TYR A 29 -2.66 -13.04 -0.92
N VAL A 30 -3.81 -12.45 -1.29
CA VAL A 30 -4.26 -11.11 -0.86
C VAL A 30 -5.49 -11.15 0.08
N GLY A 31 -5.65 -12.24 0.82
CA GLY A 31 -6.63 -12.38 1.91
C GLY A 31 -8.09 -12.60 1.49
N SER A 32 -8.47 -12.33 0.23
CA SER A 32 -9.85 -12.46 -0.24
C SER A 32 -9.96 -12.96 -1.67
N GLY A 33 -11.06 -13.65 -2.00
CA GLY A 33 -11.33 -14.16 -3.34
C GLY A 33 -10.35 -15.25 -3.81
N CYS A 34 -9.70 -15.95 -2.88
CA CYS A 34 -8.67 -16.95 -3.16
C CYS A 34 -9.17 -18.37 -2.90
N PHE A 35 -8.88 -19.28 -3.83
CA PHE A 35 -9.20 -20.70 -3.70
C PHE A 35 -7.91 -21.50 -3.51
N HIS A 36 -7.79 -22.13 -2.34
CA HIS A 36 -6.61 -22.92 -2.00
C HIS A 36 -6.87 -24.41 -2.19
N ARG A 37 -5.88 -25.11 -2.73
CA ARG A 37 -5.84 -26.58 -2.63
C ARG A 37 -5.63 -26.94 -1.15
N ARG A 38 -6.31 -27.97 -0.65
CA ARG A 38 -6.21 -28.34 0.77
C ARG A 38 -4.77 -28.69 1.15
N GLU A 39 -4.07 -29.36 0.24
CA GLU A 39 -2.70 -29.81 0.35
C GLU A 39 -1.72 -28.64 0.58
N THR A 40 -1.96 -27.49 -0.06
CA THR A 40 -1.10 -26.31 0.09
C THR A 40 -1.17 -25.76 1.52
N LEU A 41 -2.38 -25.75 2.10
CA LEU A 41 -2.58 -25.32 3.49
C LEU A 41 -2.10 -26.36 4.49
N CYS A 42 -2.12 -27.66 4.15
CA CYS A 42 -1.56 -28.70 5.01
C CYS A 42 -0.01 -28.74 5.02
N GLY A 43 0.67 -27.76 4.42
CA GLY A 43 2.14 -27.66 4.45
C GLY A 43 2.86 -28.57 3.46
N GLN A 44 2.12 -29.21 2.54
CA GLN A 44 2.71 -30.13 1.58
C GLN A 44 3.64 -29.41 0.59
N ARG A 45 4.77 -30.03 0.24
CA ARG A 45 5.65 -29.55 -0.83
C ARG A 45 5.14 -29.98 -2.20
N TYR A 46 5.31 -29.11 -3.19
CA TYR A 46 4.92 -29.43 -4.56
C TYR A 46 5.80 -30.55 -5.11
N ASN A 47 5.16 -31.53 -5.74
CA ASN A 47 5.81 -32.59 -6.49
C ASN A 47 5.09 -32.73 -7.84
N LYS A 48 5.85 -32.76 -8.95
CA LYS A 48 5.30 -32.88 -10.31
C LYS A 48 4.53 -34.19 -10.53
N GLU A 49 4.92 -35.25 -9.84
CA GLU A 49 4.27 -36.56 -9.92
C GLU A 49 3.01 -36.65 -9.06
N HIS A 50 2.75 -35.64 -8.23
CA HIS A 50 1.60 -35.63 -7.35
C HIS A 50 0.30 -35.51 -8.16
N LYS A 51 -0.49 -36.58 -8.12
CA LYS A 51 -1.88 -36.58 -8.55
C LYS A 51 -2.76 -36.41 -7.33
N ALA A 52 -3.74 -35.51 -7.40
CA ALA A 52 -4.75 -35.38 -6.36
C ALA A 52 -5.41 -36.75 -6.15
N ASP A 53 -5.38 -37.24 -4.92
CA ASP A 53 -5.90 -38.55 -4.55
C ASP A 53 -7.42 -38.48 -4.37
N TRP A 54 -8.12 -38.34 -5.50
CA TRP A 54 -9.57 -38.28 -5.56
C TRP A 54 -10.21 -39.57 -5.01
N LYS A 55 -9.53 -40.71 -5.14
CA LYS A 55 -10.02 -42.01 -4.66
C LYS A 55 -10.12 -42.04 -3.15
N LYS A 56 -9.10 -41.56 -2.43
CA LYS A 56 -9.16 -41.42 -0.97
C LYS A 56 -10.31 -40.51 -0.51
N TRP A 57 -10.57 -39.43 -1.25
CA TRP A 57 -11.69 -38.53 -0.96
C TRP A 57 -13.05 -39.19 -1.19
N ILE A 58 -13.22 -39.88 -2.32
CA ILE A 58 -14.46 -40.61 -2.66
C ILE A 58 -14.73 -41.70 -1.61
N ASN A 59 -13.72 -42.50 -1.28
CA ASN A 59 -13.83 -43.56 -0.26
C ASN A 59 -14.23 -43.00 1.11
N LYS A 60 -13.74 -41.79 1.46
CA LYS A 60 -14.10 -41.11 2.71
C LYS A 60 -15.53 -40.56 2.70
N LEU A 61 -16.05 -40.18 1.53
CA LEU A 61 -17.46 -39.78 1.35
C LEU A 61 -18.42 -40.97 1.42
N GLU A 62 -17.97 -42.14 0.97
CA GLU A 62 -18.72 -43.40 1.00
C GLU A 62 -18.73 -44.04 2.40
N ALA A 63 -17.63 -43.90 3.16
CA ALA A 63 -17.55 -44.22 4.57
C ALA A 63 -18.31 -43.19 5.42
N ARG A 64 -19.64 -43.15 5.29
CA ARG A 64 -20.52 -42.25 6.06
C ARG A 64 -20.52 -42.62 7.54
N GLU A 65 -19.65 -42.00 8.31
CA GLU A 65 -19.75 -41.97 9.78
C GLU A 65 -21.03 -41.24 10.22
N SER A 66 -21.59 -41.60 11.38
CA SER A 66 -22.78 -40.91 11.88
C SER A 66 -22.44 -39.46 12.24
N ALA A 67 -23.40 -38.56 12.02
CA ALA A 67 -23.22 -37.13 12.31
C ALA A 67 -22.78 -36.87 13.76
N SER A 68 -23.27 -37.67 14.72
CA SER A 68 -22.88 -37.61 16.14
C SER A 68 -21.40 -37.89 16.37
N VAL A 69 -20.81 -38.85 15.65
CA VAL A 69 -19.38 -39.20 15.78
C VAL A 69 -18.51 -38.11 15.16
N LEU A 70 -18.94 -37.56 14.01
CA LEU A 70 -18.27 -36.43 13.36
C LEU A 70 -18.30 -35.18 14.26
N GLU A 71 -19.44 -34.91 14.91
CA GLU A 71 -19.58 -33.78 15.83
C GLU A 71 -18.59 -33.88 16.99
N GLU A 72 -18.50 -35.04 17.66
CA GLU A 72 -17.56 -35.22 18.77
C GLU A 72 -16.09 -35.12 18.32
N THR A 73 -15.78 -35.63 17.13
CA THR A 73 -14.44 -35.47 16.56
C THR A 73 -14.13 -34.00 16.27
N CYS A 74 -15.09 -33.24 15.73
CA CYS A 74 -14.95 -31.82 15.47
C CYS A 74 -14.75 -31.00 16.76
N LYS A 75 -15.37 -31.37 17.89
CA LYS A 75 -15.16 -30.69 19.17
C LYS A 75 -13.70 -30.77 19.63
N VAL A 76 -13.05 -31.91 19.43
CA VAL A 76 -11.61 -32.06 19.74
C VAL A 76 -10.75 -31.19 18.81
N LEU A 77 -11.04 -31.18 17.50
CA LEU A 77 -10.32 -30.37 16.52
C LEU A 77 -10.50 -28.85 16.71
N ALA A 78 -11.65 -28.43 17.22
CA ALA A 78 -11.98 -27.03 17.51
C ALA A 78 -11.57 -26.60 18.93
N SER A 79 -10.95 -27.48 19.73
CA SER A 79 -10.48 -27.16 21.07
C SER A 79 -9.38 -26.09 21.02
N CYS A 80 -9.36 -25.20 22.00
CA CYS A 80 -8.29 -24.20 22.16
C CYS A 80 -6.91 -24.83 22.40
N THR A 81 -6.86 -26.07 22.87
CA THR A 81 -5.62 -26.83 23.10
C THR A 81 -5.15 -27.60 21.87
N TYR A 82 -5.95 -27.66 20.80
CA TYR A 82 -5.64 -28.49 19.64
C TYR A 82 -4.32 -28.10 18.98
N GLU A 83 -4.02 -26.81 18.93
CA GLU A 83 -2.81 -26.30 18.27
C GLU A 83 -1.56 -26.41 19.15
N GLU A 84 -1.73 -26.74 20.44
CA GLU A 84 -0.62 -26.86 21.39
C GLU A 84 0.34 -27.99 20.96
N ASN A 85 1.63 -27.67 20.90
CA ASN A 85 2.69 -28.58 20.43
C ASN A 85 2.53 -29.10 18.99
N THR A 86 1.65 -28.51 18.20
CA THR A 86 1.50 -28.85 16.78
C THR A 86 2.30 -27.92 15.86
N GLN A 87 2.27 -28.25 14.56
CA GLN A 87 2.84 -27.42 13.48
C GLN A 87 1.82 -26.42 12.90
N TRP A 88 0.58 -26.38 13.40
CA TRP A 88 -0.41 -25.38 12.99
C TRP A 88 0.07 -23.97 13.31
N GLY A 89 -0.13 -23.04 12.39
CA GLY A 89 0.42 -21.68 12.47
C GLY A 89 1.90 -21.57 12.15
N LYS A 90 2.67 -22.65 12.36
CA LYS A 90 4.14 -22.67 12.24
C LYS A 90 4.62 -23.18 10.89
N GLU A 91 4.09 -24.29 10.39
CA GLU A 91 4.45 -24.85 9.07
C GLU A 91 3.21 -25.19 8.24
N MET A 92 2.03 -25.31 8.85
CA MET A 92 0.79 -25.58 8.15
C MET A 92 -0.33 -24.65 8.64
N GLY A 93 -1.42 -24.61 7.90
CA GLY A 93 -2.51 -23.67 8.09
C GLY A 93 -2.14 -22.27 7.60
N LEU A 94 -2.90 -21.29 8.10
CA LEU A 94 -2.52 -19.88 8.02
C LEU A 94 -1.32 -19.66 8.93
N LYS A 95 -0.34 -18.92 8.44
CA LYS A 95 0.94 -18.71 9.10
C LYS A 95 0.83 -17.60 10.15
N TYR A 96 1.25 -17.88 11.38
CA TYR A 96 1.19 -16.93 12.49
C TYR A 96 2.45 -16.08 12.60
N GLY A 97 2.36 -14.99 13.36
CA GLY A 97 3.50 -14.15 13.73
C GLY A 97 3.74 -12.95 12.82
N CYS A 98 2.90 -12.74 11.80
CA CYS A 98 2.89 -11.52 11.00
C CYS A 98 1.47 -10.98 10.85
N ARG A 99 1.32 -9.65 10.80
CA ARG A 99 0.03 -8.98 10.59
C ARG A 99 -0.52 -9.17 9.17
N LEU A 100 0.35 -9.38 8.18
CA LEU A 100 0.00 -9.80 6.82
C LEU A 100 0.10 -11.32 6.70
N ASP A 101 -0.73 -12.02 7.48
CA ASP A 101 -0.79 -13.47 7.52
C ASP A 101 -1.14 -14.08 6.15
N ASP A 102 -1.91 -13.37 5.34
CA ASP A 102 -2.23 -13.70 3.96
C ASP A 102 -0.99 -13.74 3.05
N ILE A 103 -0.27 -12.64 2.91
CA ILE A 103 0.94 -12.56 2.09
C ILE A 103 2.00 -13.52 2.62
N PHE A 104 2.14 -13.61 3.95
CA PHE A 104 3.08 -14.51 4.61
C PHE A 104 2.78 -15.99 4.32
N THR A 105 1.51 -16.39 4.39
CA THR A 105 1.06 -17.74 4.02
C THR A 105 1.24 -18.00 2.53
N GLY A 106 0.91 -17.02 1.67
CA GLY A 106 1.10 -17.12 0.23
C GLY A 106 2.56 -17.37 -0.16
N LEU A 107 3.49 -16.63 0.44
CA LEU A 107 4.93 -16.82 0.24
C LEU A 107 5.38 -18.19 0.74
N ALA A 108 4.92 -18.64 1.91
CA ALA A 108 5.26 -19.97 2.43
C ALA A 108 4.78 -21.10 1.48
N ILE A 109 3.61 -20.95 0.85
CA ILE A 109 3.10 -21.87 -0.16
C ILE A 109 3.98 -21.84 -1.42
N GLN A 110 4.35 -20.66 -1.92
CA GLN A 110 5.21 -20.53 -3.10
C GLN A 110 6.65 -21.02 -2.86
N TYR A 111 7.20 -20.80 -1.66
CA TYR A 111 8.51 -21.34 -1.26
C TYR A 111 8.52 -22.88 -1.21
N ARG A 112 7.36 -23.52 -1.14
CA ARG A 112 7.19 -24.98 -1.25
C ARG A 112 7.03 -25.47 -2.70
N GLY A 113 7.18 -24.58 -3.68
CA GLY A 113 7.14 -24.90 -5.11
C GLY A 113 5.76 -24.83 -5.74
N TRP A 114 4.73 -24.45 -4.98
CA TRP A 114 3.39 -24.24 -5.54
C TRP A 114 3.32 -22.93 -6.32
N ARG A 115 2.43 -22.90 -7.30
CA ARG A 115 2.14 -21.70 -8.08
C ARG A 115 0.69 -21.31 -7.91
N SER A 116 0.45 -20.02 -7.91
CA SER A 116 -0.87 -19.40 -7.92
C SER A 116 -1.23 -18.97 -9.33
N ILE A 117 -2.53 -18.80 -9.58
CA ILE A 117 -3.06 -18.29 -10.84
C ILE A 117 -3.94 -17.09 -10.51
N TYR A 118 -3.74 -15.99 -11.21
CA TYR A 118 -4.61 -14.82 -11.17
C TYR A 118 -5.71 -14.95 -12.23
N PHE A 119 -6.97 -14.84 -11.82
CA PHE A 119 -8.10 -14.92 -12.72
C PHE A 119 -9.03 -13.73 -12.54
N ASN A 120 -9.23 -12.95 -13.61
CA ASN A 120 -10.11 -11.79 -13.62
C ASN A 120 -11.28 -12.00 -14.61
N PRO A 121 -12.43 -12.53 -14.15
CA PRO A 121 -13.59 -12.76 -15.00
C PRO A 121 -14.25 -11.44 -15.44
N LYS A 122 -14.93 -11.45 -16.60
CA LYS A 122 -15.68 -10.28 -17.11
C LYS A 122 -16.70 -9.73 -16.10
N ARG A 123 -17.34 -10.61 -15.33
CA ARG A 123 -18.22 -10.27 -14.22
C ARG A 123 -17.45 -10.47 -12.92
N ASN A 124 -17.35 -9.42 -12.11
CA ASN A 124 -16.70 -9.49 -10.79
C ASN A 124 -17.30 -10.63 -9.96
N GLY A 125 -16.46 -11.60 -9.60
CA GLY A 125 -16.86 -12.74 -8.76
C GLY A 125 -17.00 -12.38 -7.28
N PHE A 126 -16.29 -11.33 -6.84
CA PHE A 126 -16.28 -10.86 -5.46
C PHE A 126 -16.48 -9.35 -5.40
N LEU A 127 -17.22 -8.92 -4.38
CA LEU A 127 -17.56 -7.52 -4.09
C LEU A 127 -17.44 -7.37 -2.55
N GLY A 128 -16.52 -6.53 -2.08
CA GLY A 128 -16.32 -6.20 -0.66
C GLY A 128 -16.96 -4.88 -0.21
N VAL A 129 -16.39 -4.17 0.76
CA VAL A 129 -16.67 -2.74 1.00
C VAL A 129 -15.32 -2.05 1.20
N ALA A 130 -15.09 -0.92 0.54
CA ALA A 130 -13.86 -0.15 0.74
C ALA A 130 -14.02 0.80 1.94
N PRO A 131 -12.92 1.16 2.63
CA PRO A 131 -12.96 2.19 3.66
C PRO A 131 -13.61 3.47 3.15
N THR A 132 -14.50 4.04 3.94
CA THR A 132 -15.22 5.28 3.58
C THR A 132 -14.57 6.52 4.17
N THR A 133 -13.69 6.35 5.16
CA THR A 133 -12.95 7.43 5.81
C THR A 133 -11.46 7.41 5.47
N LEU A 134 -10.82 8.58 5.53
CA LEU A 134 -9.37 8.66 5.37
C LEU A 134 -8.65 7.92 6.50
N LEU A 135 -9.16 7.99 7.73
CA LEU A 135 -8.52 7.38 8.89
C LEU A 135 -8.41 5.86 8.73
N GLU A 136 -9.51 5.20 8.36
CA GLU A 136 -9.52 3.76 8.11
C GLU A 136 -8.56 3.38 6.98
N SER A 137 -8.52 4.18 5.90
CA SER A 137 -7.60 3.99 4.80
C SER A 137 -6.13 4.08 5.25
N LEU A 138 -5.80 5.06 6.10
CA LEU A 138 -4.45 5.25 6.64
C LEU A 138 -4.06 4.14 7.63
N ILE A 139 -4.98 3.68 8.47
CA ILE A 139 -4.76 2.56 9.39
C ILE A 139 -4.48 1.29 8.59
N GLN A 140 -5.32 1.00 7.59
CA GLN A 140 -5.12 -0.15 6.69
C GLN A 140 -3.76 -0.07 5.99
N GLN A 141 -3.41 1.11 5.47
CA GLN A 141 -2.13 1.34 4.82
C GLN A 141 -0.93 1.17 5.78
N LYS A 142 -1.04 1.66 7.01
CA LYS A 142 -0.02 1.48 8.06
C LYS A 142 0.18 -0.01 8.34
N ASP A 143 -0.89 -0.76 8.49
CA ASP A 143 -0.84 -2.18 8.81
C ASP A 143 -0.18 -2.99 7.68
N TRP A 144 -0.45 -2.64 6.42
CA TRP A 144 0.23 -3.21 5.25
C TRP A 144 1.72 -2.88 5.23
N CYS A 145 2.10 -1.63 5.48
CA CYS A 145 3.51 -1.24 5.54
C CYS A 145 4.26 -1.98 6.67
N GLU A 146 3.65 -2.07 7.86
CA GLU A 146 4.23 -2.71 9.03
C GLU A 146 4.42 -4.22 8.81
N GLY A 147 3.38 -4.92 8.38
CA GLY A 147 3.47 -6.36 8.11
C GLY A 147 4.40 -6.67 6.94
N GLY A 148 4.38 -5.86 5.88
CA GLY A 148 5.28 -6.00 4.73
C GLY A 148 6.74 -5.87 5.14
N PHE A 149 7.07 -4.85 5.94
CA PHE A 149 8.42 -4.66 6.44
C PHE A 149 8.84 -5.75 7.42
N GLN A 150 7.92 -6.23 8.27
CA GLN A 150 8.17 -7.35 9.17
C GLN A 150 8.55 -8.61 8.38
N ILE A 151 7.86 -8.92 7.27
CA ILE A 151 8.22 -10.04 6.38
C ILE A 151 9.62 -9.83 5.80
N PHE A 152 9.92 -8.64 5.30
CA PHE A 152 11.23 -8.33 4.71
C PHE A 152 12.39 -8.45 5.70
N ALA A 153 12.19 -8.01 6.94
CA ALA A 153 13.18 -8.06 8.00
C ALA A 153 13.30 -9.45 8.67
N SER A 154 12.37 -10.36 8.38
CA SER A 154 12.38 -11.73 8.92
C SER A 154 13.20 -12.70 8.07
N SER A 155 13.37 -13.93 8.57
CA SER A 155 13.93 -15.03 7.78
C SER A 155 13.10 -15.36 6.53
N TYR A 156 11.83 -14.92 6.44
CA TYR A 156 10.96 -15.13 5.28
C TYR A 156 11.11 -14.10 4.17
N CYS A 157 12.09 -13.20 4.26
CA CYS A 157 12.44 -12.28 3.20
C CYS A 157 12.49 -13.00 1.84
N PRO A 158 11.77 -12.53 0.80
CA PRO A 158 11.78 -13.15 -0.52
C PRO A 158 13.18 -13.39 -1.04
N LEU A 159 14.07 -12.41 -0.92
CA LEU A 159 15.45 -12.49 -1.42
C LEU A 159 16.26 -13.61 -0.75
N VAL A 160 15.97 -13.93 0.52
CA VAL A 160 16.70 -14.95 1.28
C VAL A 160 16.11 -16.34 1.04
N ASN A 161 14.80 -16.51 1.19
CA ASN A 161 14.18 -17.84 1.22
C ASN A 161 13.51 -18.26 -0.10
N GLY A 162 13.17 -17.32 -0.98
CA GLY A 162 12.41 -17.63 -2.19
C GLY A 162 13.24 -18.00 -3.41
N HIS A 163 14.56 -17.78 -3.41
CA HIS A 163 15.44 -17.99 -4.57
C HIS A 163 15.45 -19.42 -5.13
N LYS A 164 15.04 -20.43 -4.34
CA LYS A 164 15.04 -21.84 -4.75
C LYS A 164 13.88 -22.20 -5.68
N ASN A 165 12.70 -21.65 -5.41
CA ASN A 165 11.45 -22.10 -6.02
C ASN A 165 10.68 -21.00 -6.76
N ILE A 166 11.06 -19.73 -6.57
CA ILE A 166 10.42 -18.57 -7.20
C ILE A 166 11.40 -17.94 -8.21
N PRO A 167 10.95 -17.52 -9.41
CA PRO A 167 11.79 -16.80 -10.37
C PRO A 167 12.28 -15.45 -9.82
N LEU A 168 13.56 -15.10 -10.07
CA LEU A 168 14.19 -13.88 -9.55
C LEU A 168 13.40 -12.60 -9.88
N LYS A 169 12.82 -12.51 -11.08
CA LYS A 169 12.00 -11.37 -11.47
C LYS A 169 10.76 -11.23 -10.58
N LEU A 170 10.16 -12.33 -10.13
CA LEU A 170 8.95 -12.31 -9.30
C LEU A 170 9.31 -11.91 -7.87
N LEU A 171 10.42 -12.46 -7.36
CA LEU A 171 11.04 -12.07 -6.10
C LEU A 171 11.27 -10.56 -6.01
N LEU A 172 11.96 -9.99 -7.01
CA LEU A 172 12.23 -8.56 -7.08
C LEU A 172 10.94 -7.73 -7.16
N SER A 173 9.89 -8.26 -7.80
CA SER A 173 8.61 -7.57 -7.90
C SER A 173 7.83 -7.53 -6.58
N TYR A 174 8.09 -8.44 -5.63
CA TYR A 174 7.48 -8.41 -4.30
C TYR A 174 8.17 -7.41 -3.35
N CYS A 175 9.47 -7.15 -3.53
CA CYS A 175 10.25 -6.30 -2.63
C CYS A 175 9.71 -4.87 -2.46
N PRO A 176 9.26 -4.15 -3.51
CA PRO A 176 8.71 -2.80 -3.36
C PRO A 176 7.56 -2.69 -2.35
N TYR A 177 6.64 -3.65 -2.33
CA TYR A 177 5.51 -3.66 -1.38
C TYR A 177 5.96 -3.85 0.05
N MET A 178 6.98 -4.69 0.25
CA MET A 178 7.53 -4.96 1.57
C MET A 178 8.43 -3.82 2.09
N LEU A 179 9.00 -3.03 1.18
CA LEU A 179 9.85 -1.87 1.49
C LEU A 179 9.10 -0.54 1.51
N TRP A 180 7.77 -0.58 1.43
CA TRP A 180 6.97 0.64 1.40
C TRP A 180 7.14 1.49 2.67
N ALA A 181 7.32 0.86 3.82
CA ALA A 181 7.65 1.54 5.06
C ALA A 181 8.99 2.30 4.95
N VAL A 182 10.01 1.72 4.33
CA VAL A 182 11.35 2.34 4.17
C VAL A 182 11.29 3.54 3.23
N ASN A 183 10.42 3.49 2.22
CA ASN A 183 10.20 4.59 1.28
C ASN A 183 9.64 5.86 1.96
N CYS A 184 9.19 5.81 3.21
CA CYS A 184 8.73 7.01 3.91
C CYS A 184 9.86 8.02 4.15
N LEU A 185 11.08 7.57 4.42
CA LEU A 185 12.23 8.44 4.69
C LEU A 185 12.68 9.25 3.46
N PRO A 186 12.98 8.63 2.28
CA PRO A 186 13.31 9.40 1.09
C PRO A 186 12.13 10.29 0.67
N THR A 187 10.89 9.82 0.80
CA THR A 187 9.72 10.64 0.49
C THR A 187 9.66 11.88 1.37
N LEU A 188 9.80 11.74 2.69
CA LEU A 188 9.84 12.86 3.63
C LEU A 188 10.96 13.84 3.29
N TYR A 189 12.15 13.35 2.96
CA TYR A 189 13.24 14.19 2.51
C TYR A 189 12.85 15.02 1.28
N TYR A 190 12.32 14.38 0.23
CA TYR A 190 11.92 15.05 -1.02
C TYR A 190 10.80 16.08 -0.82
N VAL A 191 9.86 15.83 0.10
CA VAL A 191 8.75 16.76 0.34
C VAL A 191 9.05 17.84 1.39
N THR A 192 10.20 17.82 2.07
CA THR A 192 10.54 18.80 3.11
C THR A 192 11.81 19.58 2.84
N VAL A 193 12.89 18.92 2.42
CA VAL A 193 14.19 19.57 2.28
C VAL A 193 14.19 20.57 1.12
N PRO A 194 13.82 20.18 -0.12
CA PRO A 194 13.88 21.15 -1.21
C PRO A 194 12.79 22.25 -1.10
N SER A 195 11.70 22.07 -0.32
CA SER A 195 10.74 23.16 -0.04
C SER A 195 11.31 24.18 0.94
N ILE A 196 12.01 23.74 1.99
CA ILE A 196 12.76 24.63 2.89
C ILE A 196 13.85 25.40 2.12
N PHE A 197 14.54 24.76 1.18
CA PHE A 197 15.54 25.43 0.35
C PHE A 197 14.92 26.44 -0.61
N LEU A 198 13.73 26.15 -1.16
CA LEU A 198 12.96 27.11 -1.96
C LEU A 198 12.62 28.35 -1.12
N LEU A 199 12.20 28.16 0.13
CA LEU A 199 11.96 29.26 1.08
C LEU A 199 13.24 30.08 1.36
N LYS A 200 14.40 29.42 1.46
CA LYS A 200 15.70 30.08 1.62
C LYS A 200 16.21 30.76 0.33
N GLY A 201 15.59 30.51 -0.83
CA GLY A 201 16.08 31.00 -2.12
C GLY A 201 17.33 30.27 -2.61
N ILE A 202 17.58 29.05 -2.11
CA ILE A 202 18.74 28.22 -2.49
C ILE A 202 18.27 27.17 -3.48
N CYS A 203 18.94 27.08 -4.63
CA CYS A 203 18.67 26.05 -5.61
C CYS A 203 19.34 24.74 -5.22
N LEU A 204 18.57 23.64 -5.13
CA LEU A 204 19.07 22.32 -4.73
C LEU A 204 19.40 21.42 -5.93
N PHE A 205 18.85 21.71 -7.11
CA PHE A 205 19.02 20.89 -8.30
C PHE A 205 20.26 21.33 -9.09
N PRO A 206 21.07 20.39 -9.61
CA PRO A 206 22.16 20.72 -10.53
C PRO A 206 21.60 21.30 -11.84
N GLU A 207 22.40 22.12 -12.55
CA GLU A 207 22.08 22.54 -13.92
C GLU A 207 21.88 21.31 -14.81
N LEU A 208 20.71 21.20 -15.43
CA LEU A 208 20.36 20.02 -16.22
C LEU A 208 21.00 20.08 -17.59
N THR A 209 21.76 19.04 -17.94
CA THR A 209 22.06 18.67 -19.33
C THR A 209 21.18 17.48 -19.70
N PHE A 210 19.87 17.69 -19.86
CA PHE A 210 18.98 16.60 -20.30
C PHE A 210 17.99 17.06 -21.37
N THR A 211 18.00 16.33 -22.49
CA THR A 211 17.08 16.52 -23.63
C THR A 211 15.74 15.86 -23.33
N ILE A 212 14.66 16.62 -23.42
CA ILE A 212 13.29 16.17 -23.15
C ILE A 212 12.88 15.13 -24.21
N THR A 213 12.66 13.87 -23.82
CA THR A 213 11.88 12.92 -24.62
C THR A 213 10.39 13.11 -24.31
N THR A 214 9.67 13.63 -25.30
CA THR A 214 8.21 13.75 -25.27
C THR A 214 7.59 12.36 -25.34
N LYS A 215 6.89 11.95 -24.28
CA LYS A 215 5.90 10.88 -24.35
C LYS A 215 4.53 11.54 -24.41
N VAL A 216 3.99 11.62 -25.62
CA VAL A 216 2.60 12.03 -25.88
C VAL A 216 1.69 10.88 -25.48
N ALA A 217 0.66 11.18 -24.71
CA ALA A 217 -0.51 10.33 -24.50
C ALA A 217 -1.76 11.20 -24.72
N ASP A 218 -2.67 10.72 -25.55
CA ASP A 218 -3.85 11.45 -26.00
C ASP A 218 -5.03 11.42 -25.00
N ASN A 219 -5.86 12.45 -25.15
CA ASN A 219 -6.98 12.84 -24.30
C ASN A 219 -8.25 12.01 -24.53
N ASP A 220 -8.81 11.52 -23.43
CA ASP A 220 -10.23 11.72 -23.09
C ASP A 220 -10.41 11.51 -21.58
N VAL A 221 -10.27 12.61 -20.83
CA VAL A 221 -10.25 12.63 -19.36
C VAL A 221 -11.48 13.39 -18.84
N SER A 222 -12.38 12.59 -18.27
CA SER A 222 -13.08 12.90 -17.02
C SER A 222 -13.81 14.24 -16.94
N GLN A 223 -15.05 14.26 -17.43
CA GLN A 223 -16.06 15.12 -16.84
C GLN A 223 -17.06 14.28 -16.03
N ARG A 224 -17.03 14.52 -14.70
CA ARG A 224 -17.90 14.02 -13.61
C ARG A 224 -17.48 12.65 -13.03
N TYR A 225 -16.43 12.44 -12.24
CA TYR A 225 -15.75 13.20 -11.16
C TYR A 225 -16.63 13.63 -9.97
N GLU A 226 -17.95 13.67 -10.12
CA GLU A 226 -18.66 14.78 -9.47
C GLU A 226 -19.01 14.67 -8.00
N GLN A 227 -18.67 13.60 -7.27
CA GLN A 227 -18.93 13.57 -5.81
C GLN A 227 -17.81 12.91 -4.98
N GLU A 228 -16.55 12.97 -5.44
CA GLU A 228 -15.33 12.44 -4.79
C GLU A 228 -14.99 13.06 -3.41
N VAL A 229 -15.76 12.71 -2.38
CA VAL A 229 -15.71 13.39 -1.09
C VAL A 229 -15.40 12.38 0.02
N MET A 230 -14.13 12.33 0.46
CA MET A 230 -13.67 11.48 1.60
C MET A 230 -14.07 12.06 2.94
N GLU A 231 -14.50 11.25 3.90
CA GLU A 231 -14.72 11.76 5.26
C GLU A 231 -13.41 11.82 6.05
N PHE A 232 -12.98 13.03 6.41
CA PHE A 232 -11.77 13.26 7.19
C PHE A 232 -11.96 13.08 8.71
N GLY A 233 -13.17 12.78 9.20
CA GLY A 233 -13.42 12.11 10.48
C GLY A 233 -12.80 12.74 11.75
N THR A 234 -12.41 11.89 12.71
CA THR A 234 -11.93 12.24 14.07
C THR A 234 -10.44 12.59 14.13
N PRO A 235 -9.99 13.36 15.13
CA PRO A 235 -8.58 13.80 15.22
C PRO A 235 -7.63 12.60 15.37
N SER A 236 -6.62 12.54 14.50
CA SER A 236 -5.58 11.51 14.48
C SER A 236 -4.20 12.13 14.25
N PRO A 237 -3.14 11.65 14.92
CA PRO A 237 -1.77 12.10 14.66
C PRO A 237 -1.34 11.98 13.20
N MET A 238 -1.88 11.01 12.45
CA MET A 238 -1.58 10.85 11.02
C MET A 238 -2.11 12.01 10.19
N PHE A 239 -3.28 12.55 10.53
CA PHE A 239 -3.81 13.75 9.88
C PHE A 239 -2.94 14.96 10.18
N THR A 240 -2.44 15.08 11.41
CA THR A 240 -1.50 16.14 11.78
C THR A 240 -0.23 16.09 10.92
N ILE A 241 0.37 14.92 10.72
CA ILE A 241 1.57 14.78 9.87
C ILE A 241 1.25 15.19 8.43
N LEU A 242 0.19 14.63 7.83
CA LEU A 242 -0.20 14.93 6.45
C LEU A 242 -0.49 16.42 6.24
N ALA A 243 -1.29 17.02 7.13
CA ALA A 243 -1.65 18.43 7.07
C ALA A 243 -0.42 19.33 7.30
N THR A 244 0.47 18.98 8.22
CA THR A 244 1.69 19.75 8.49
C THR A 244 2.61 19.77 7.28
N VAL A 245 2.84 18.62 6.64
CA VAL A 245 3.67 18.55 5.42
C VAL A 245 3.03 19.32 4.27
N ALA A 246 1.71 19.21 4.08
CA ALA A 246 1.00 19.96 3.04
C ALA A 246 1.08 21.48 3.28
N LEU A 247 0.89 21.94 4.51
CA LEU A 247 0.99 23.36 4.86
C LEU A 247 2.42 23.89 4.80
N LEU A 248 3.41 23.12 5.24
CA LEU A 248 4.82 23.47 5.13
C LEU A 248 5.18 23.75 3.67
N ASN A 249 4.79 22.86 2.76
CA ASN A 249 5.03 23.04 1.33
C ASN A 249 4.33 24.28 0.76
N ALA A 250 3.08 24.55 1.16
CA ALA A 250 2.35 25.74 0.74
C ALA A 250 3.01 27.05 1.26
N PHE A 251 3.42 27.08 2.53
CA PHE A 251 4.08 28.24 3.14
C PHE A 251 5.46 28.48 2.54
N CYS A 252 6.26 27.42 2.38
CA CYS A 252 7.57 27.49 1.73
C CYS A 252 7.46 27.98 0.29
N PHE A 253 6.47 27.51 -0.46
CA PHE A 253 6.21 27.97 -1.83
C PHE A 253 5.81 29.45 -1.86
N ALA A 254 4.85 29.86 -1.03
CA ALA A 254 4.42 31.26 -0.96
C ALA A 254 5.56 32.20 -0.55
N GLY A 255 6.37 31.81 0.44
CA GLY A 255 7.55 32.56 0.87
C GLY A 255 8.65 32.61 -0.19
N GLY A 256 8.91 31.48 -0.87
CA GLY A 256 9.84 31.40 -1.99
C GLY A 256 9.41 32.31 -3.16
N MET A 257 8.13 32.25 -3.56
CA MET A 257 7.58 33.11 -4.61
C MET A 257 7.66 34.60 -4.23
N LYS A 258 7.40 34.96 -2.98
CA LYS A 258 7.58 36.34 -2.50
C LYS A 258 9.02 36.81 -2.69
N ARG A 259 10.02 35.97 -2.40
CA ARG A 259 11.44 36.29 -2.61
C ARG A 259 11.78 36.45 -4.09
N VAL A 260 11.30 35.55 -4.96
CA VAL A 260 11.49 35.66 -6.41
C VAL A 260 10.94 36.97 -6.96
N ILE A 261 9.77 37.41 -6.48
CA ILE A 261 9.14 38.67 -6.91
C ILE A 261 9.90 39.90 -6.40
N VAL A 262 10.59 39.81 -5.26
CA VAL A 262 11.38 40.91 -4.69
C VAL A 262 12.77 40.97 -5.33
N ASP A 263 13.40 39.83 -5.56
CA ASP A 263 14.77 39.68 -6.09
C ASP A 263 14.77 39.24 -7.57
N VAL A 264 13.94 39.90 -8.39
CA VAL A 264 13.68 39.55 -9.82
C VAL A 264 14.95 39.43 -10.66
N GLN A 265 16.04 40.08 -10.25
CA GLN A 265 17.25 40.22 -11.04
C GLN A 265 18.31 39.12 -10.82
N THR A 266 18.13 38.21 -9.86
CA THR A 266 19.18 37.25 -9.45
C THR A 266 18.76 35.78 -9.29
N LEU A 267 17.46 35.43 -9.42
CA LEU A 267 16.97 34.10 -8.99
C LEU A 267 16.35 33.18 -10.04
N VAL A 268 16.21 33.58 -11.31
CA VAL A 268 15.56 32.72 -12.32
C VAL A 268 16.60 31.89 -13.08
N SER A 269 17.24 30.94 -12.40
CA SER A 269 18.00 29.87 -13.06
C SER A 269 17.06 28.71 -13.42
N GLU A 270 17.35 27.96 -14.49
CA GLU A 270 16.58 26.77 -14.88
C GLU A 270 16.30 25.78 -13.73
N PRO A 271 17.28 25.43 -12.87
CA PRO A 271 17.01 24.50 -11.76
C PRO A 271 16.07 25.10 -10.69
N PHE A 272 15.98 26.43 -10.60
CA PHE A 272 15.01 27.11 -9.73
C PHE A 272 13.58 27.02 -10.26
N ILE A 273 13.40 27.11 -11.60
CA ILE A 273 12.09 26.91 -12.26
C ILE A 273 11.56 25.50 -11.98
N LEU A 274 12.41 24.48 -12.06
CA LEU A 274 12.02 23.10 -11.78
C LEU A 274 11.61 22.87 -10.34
N GLN A 275 12.29 23.52 -9.39
CA GLN A 275 11.92 23.50 -7.99
C GLN A 275 10.53 24.13 -7.78
N ILE A 276 10.26 25.28 -8.40
CA ILE A 276 8.94 25.91 -8.40
C ILE A 276 7.87 24.98 -9.00
N LEU A 277 8.12 24.39 -10.17
CA LEU A 277 7.18 23.48 -10.83
C LEU A 277 6.88 22.25 -9.97
N LEU A 278 7.91 21.63 -9.40
CA LEU A 278 7.77 20.44 -8.55
C LEU A 278 6.89 20.75 -7.32
N TYR A 279 7.13 21.87 -6.64
CA TYR A 279 6.35 22.24 -5.45
C TYR A 279 4.97 22.78 -5.79
N GLY A 280 4.80 23.46 -6.92
CA GLY A 280 3.49 23.77 -7.49
C GLY A 280 2.67 22.50 -7.69
N LEU A 281 3.26 21.47 -8.31
CA LEU A 281 2.60 20.17 -8.49
C LEU A 281 2.28 19.48 -7.15
N LEU A 282 3.19 19.53 -6.17
CA LEU A 282 2.97 18.94 -4.85
C LEU A 282 1.80 19.61 -4.10
N ILE A 283 1.64 20.93 -4.25
CA ILE A 283 0.48 21.67 -3.74
C ILE A 283 -0.80 21.22 -4.46
N LEU A 284 -0.76 21.08 -5.79
CA LEU A 284 -1.92 20.61 -6.56
C LEU A 284 -2.37 19.20 -6.11
N ILE A 285 -1.43 18.28 -5.90
CA ILE A 285 -1.72 16.91 -5.41
C ILE A 285 -2.39 16.95 -4.04
N ASN A 286 -2.06 17.94 -3.19
CA ASN A 286 -2.62 18.08 -1.85
C ASN A 286 -3.91 18.95 -1.79
N ILE A 287 -4.50 19.34 -2.93
CA ILE A 287 -5.78 20.08 -2.96
C ILE A 287 -6.87 19.45 -2.07
N PRO A 288 -7.12 18.13 -2.09
CA PRO A 288 -8.14 17.52 -1.24
C PRO A 288 -7.88 17.72 0.27
N VAL A 289 -6.61 17.76 0.68
CA VAL A 289 -6.20 18.03 2.06
C VAL A 289 -6.56 19.47 2.44
N TYR A 290 -6.24 20.45 1.59
CA TYR A 290 -6.60 21.85 1.84
C TYR A 290 -8.11 22.07 1.85
N GLN A 291 -8.85 21.40 0.97
CA GLN A 291 -10.30 21.40 1.00
C GLN A 291 -10.84 20.88 2.33
N GLY A 292 -10.29 19.75 2.81
CA GLY A 292 -10.63 19.16 4.10
C GLY A 292 -10.36 20.08 5.30
N LEU A 293 -9.23 20.80 5.29
CA LEU A 293 -8.83 21.70 6.37
C LEU A 293 -9.67 22.99 6.43
N PHE A 294 -9.85 23.66 5.28
CA PHE A 294 -10.30 25.04 5.26
C PHE A 294 -11.67 25.27 4.64
N LEU A 295 -12.04 24.48 3.63
CA LEU A 295 -13.18 24.81 2.75
C LEU A 295 -14.43 23.99 3.07
N ARG A 296 -14.26 22.76 3.55
CA ARG A 296 -15.37 21.85 3.83
C ARG A 296 -16.12 22.22 5.11
N LYS A 297 -17.45 22.06 5.05
CA LYS A 297 -18.39 22.34 6.15
C LYS A 297 -19.27 21.13 6.51
N ASP A 298 -19.11 20.04 5.77
CA ASP A 298 -19.81 18.77 5.97
C ASP A 298 -19.10 17.88 6.98
N ASN A 299 -19.70 16.72 7.28
CA ASN A 299 -19.16 15.75 8.26
C ASN A 299 -17.79 15.19 7.87
N GLY A 300 -17.42 15.32 6.60
CA GLY A 300 -16.10 14.91 6.17
C GLY A 300 -15.03 15.99 6.31
N ARG A 301 -15.28 17.16 6.92
CA ARG A 301 -14.25 18.17 7.23
C ARG A 301 -13.17 17.60 8.18
N MET A 302 -11.92 18.03 8.03
CA MET A 302 -10.88 17.72 9.03
C MET A 302 -11.19 18.42 10.38
N PRO A 303 -10.88 17.77 11.52
CA PRO A 303 -11.03 18.38 12.82
C PRO A 303 -10.28 19.71 12.94
N ILE A 304 -10.92 20.68 13.59
CA ILE A 304 -10.37 22.02 13.78
C ILE A 304 -9.07 21.97 14.59
N SER A 305 -8.97 21.07 15.58
CA SER A 305 -7.75 20.86 16.38
C SER A 305 -6.55 20.46 15.51
N VAL A 306 -6.75 19.58 14.52
CA VAL A 306 -5.72 19.16 13.56
C VAL A 306 -5.29 20.36 12.69
N THR A 307 -6.24 21.20 12.30
CA THR A 307 -5.95 22.40 11.50
C THR A 307 -5.08 23.38 12.26
N TYR A 308 -5.44 23.74 13.51
CA TYR A 308 -4.62 24.64 14.32
C TYR A 308 -3.23 24.08 14.60
N LEU A 309 -3.13 22.80 14.99
CA LEU A 309 -1.86 22.18 15.31
C LEU A 309 -0.93 22.13 14.09
N SER A 310 -1.45 21.74 12.92
CA SER A 310 -0.66 21.65 11.69
C SER A 310 -0.17 23.02 11.19
N ILE A 311 -0.98 24.08 11.32
CA ILE A 311 -0.56 25.46 11.03
C ILE A 311 0.58 25.88 11.96
N MET A 312 0.42 25.67 13.27
CA MET A 312 1.45 26.03 14.26
C MET A 312 2.77 25.31 14.00
N CYS A 313 2.74 24.01 13.73
CA CYS A 313 3.92 23.23 13.39
C CYS A 313 4.58 23.72 12.09
N ALA A 314 3.80 23.90 11.01
CA ALA A 314 4.34 24.33 9.72
C ALA A 314 4.95 25.74 9.78
N LEU A 315 4.32 26.68 10.48
CA LEU A 315 4.87 28.02 10.69
C LEU A 315 6.15 27.98 11.53
N SER A 316 6.20 27.16 12.58
CA SER A 316 7.39 27.00 13.42
C SER A 316 8.59 26.47 12.61
N VAL A 317 8.38 25.51 11.71
CA VAL A 317 9.44 25.02 10.82
C VAL A 317 9.88 26.12 9.84
N CYS A 318 8.94 26.88 9.28
CA CYS A 318 9.27 28.00 8.38
C CYS A 318 10.07 29.11 9.10
N THR A 319 9.72 29.46 10.33
CA THR A 319 10.44 30.48 11.10
C THR A 319 11.84 30.02 11.50
N ILE A 320 11.99 28.77 11.96
CA ILE A 320 13.31 28.16 12.21
C ILE A 320 14.15 28.12 10.95
N ALA A 321 13.55 27.82 9.80
CA ALA A 321 14.27 27.81 8.53
C ALA A 321 14.71 29.21 8.07
N LEU A 322 14.05 30.28 8.49
CA LEU A 322 14.38 31.64 8.07
C LEU A 322 15.37 32.36 9.01
N TYR A 323 15.55 31.83 10.23
CA TYR A 323 16.56 32.28 11.19
C TYR A 323 17.93 31.66 10.89
#